data_AF-A0A4S4CG93-F1
#
_entry.id   AF-A0A4S4CG93-F1
#
_cell.length_a   1.000
_cell.length_b   1.000
_cell.length_c   1.000
_cell.angle_alpha   90.00
_cell.angle_beta   90.00
_cell.angle_gamma   90.00
#
_symmetry.space_group_name_H-M   'P 1'
#
loop_
_entity.id
_entity.type
_entity.pdbx_description
1 polymer ?
#
loop_
_entity_poly.entity_id
_entity_poly.type
_entity_poly.pdbx_seq_one_letter_code
_entity_poly.pdbx_strand_id
1 'polypeptide(L)'
;MLQQLAALGLLTLAATVLLLMIGRAITRPLAGLARAAGQLARGDLDAEVPVTTRDEVGVVAGAFNDAILKLRANDERNQVSLRESEDLQRNIGAFLDVTMDIAEGDLTKRGTVSEDVLGNVVDSINLMTEELGSVLKSVQSASQSVALGSKEMLGSTAEIQQGAQLTAEEAQRVSERVRAVTHAIRSMAQAAQASAETAQQALLASQQGEQAVTGTLDGMQNIRREVQGIAKRIKTLGDRSLEIQEIVDTISQIARQTNLLALNASIEAAGAGEAGGRFSIVADEVRKLADTSSQATARIAGLIKTVQAEIQDVVVSVEDGTREVEQGYHVAGTAGERLRQIGMLSQQSAQLADEIAQATQAQVQGVEQMGVAVQSIATVARQSQSSVEQGRQTAQQLEQLAEELNRSLERFQLPA
;
A
#
# COMPACT_ATOMS: atom_id res chain seq x y z
N MET A 1 103.18 -6.99 -132.49
CA MET A 1 102.18 -5.99 -132.03
C MET A 1 100.73 -6.48 -132.02
N LEU A 2 100.33 -7.50 -132.80
CA LEU A 2 98.93 -8.00 -132.82
C LEU A 2 98.48 -8.79 -131.57
N GLN A 3 99.37 -9.39 -130.77
CA GLN A 3 98.98 -10.12 -129.56
C GLN A 3 98.63 -9.22 -128.35
N GLN A 4 99.02 -7.93 -128.35
CA GLN A 4 98.71 -7.03 -127.23
C GLN A 4 97.33 -6.37 -127.34
N LEU A 5 96.74 -6.28 -128.54
CA LEU A 5 95.41 -5.70 -128.75
C LEU A 5 94.26 -6.65 -128.35
N ALA A 6 94.43 -7.97 -128.51
CA ALA A 6 93.43 -8.96 -128.10
C ALA A 6 93.31 -9.10 -126.56
N ALA A 7 94.42 -8.95 -125.83
CA ALA A 7 94.43 -8.96 -124.37
C ALA A 7 93.72 -7.72 -123.77
N LEU A 8 93.84 -6.56 -124.43
CA LEU A 8 93.17 -5.33 -123.99
C LEU A 8 91.64 -5.40 -124.16
N GLY A 9 91.15 -6.02 -125.23
CA GLY A 9 89.70 -6.19 -125.48
C GLY A 9 89.02 -7.17 -124.53
N LEU A 10 89.72 -8.22 -124.09
CA LEU A 10 89.21 -9.17 -123.10
C LEU A 10 89.18 -8.57 -121.69
N LEU A 11 90.15 -7.72 -121.35
CA LEU A 11 90.19 -6.98 -120.09
C LEU A 11 89.06 -5.94 -119.98
N THR A 12 88.73 -5.24 -121.06
CA THR A 12 87.63 -4.26 -121.05
C THR A 12 86.26 -4.94 -120.97
N LEU A 13 86.06 -6.07 -121.66
CA LEU A 13 84.81 -6.83 -121.53
C LEU A 13 84.64 -7.43 -120.13
N ALA A 14 85.71 -8.01 -119.55
CA ALA A 14 85.69 -8.53 -118.19
C ALA A 14 85.44 -7.42 -117.15
N ALA A 15 86.04 -6.24 -117.31
CA ALA A 15 85.79 -5.08 -116.44
C ALA A 15 84.34 -4.58 -116.55
N THR A 16 83.76 -4.58 -117.76
CA THR A 16 82.37 -4.15 -117.98
C THR A 16 81.37 -5.14 -117.38
N VAL A 17 81.61 -6.45 -117.52
CA VAL A 17 80.80 -7.51 -116.88
C VAL A 17 80.94 -7.46 -115.37
N LEU A 18 82.16 -7.22 -114.85
CA LEU A 18 82.41 -7.07 -113.42
C LEU A 18 81.70 -5.83 -112.85
N LEU A 19 81.71 -4.69 -113.56
CA LEU A 19 80.97 -3.48 -113.18
C LEU A 19 79.45 -3.70 -113.20
N LEU A 20 78.93 -4.44 -114.18
CA LEU A 20 77.50 -4.81 -114.24
C LEU A 20 77.12 -5.79 -113.11
N MET A 21 78.01 -6.71 -112.76
CA MET A 21 77.82 -7.60 -111.62
C MET A 21 77.86 -6.84 -110.28
N ILE A 22 78.83 -5.94 -110.07
CA ILE A 22 78.88 -5.07 -108.88
C ILE A 22 77.64 -4.18 -108.82
N GLY A 23 77.21 -3.63 -109.97
CA GLY A 23 76.00 -2.83 -110.10
C GLY A 23 74.73 -3.58 -109.69
N ARG A 24 74.61 -4.85 -110.07
CA ARG A 24 73.46 -5.70 -109.72
C ARG A 24 73.55 -6.35 -108.34
N ALA A 25 74.74 -6.71 -107.88
CA ALA A 25 74.97 -7.44 -106.63
C ALA A 25 75.12 -6.51 -105.42
N ILE A 26 75.68 -5.31 -105.59
CA ILE A 26 76.02 -4.41 -104.48
C ILE A 26 75.27 -3.08 -104.60
N THR A 27 75.35 -2.41 -105.76
CA THR A 27 74.84 -1.03 -105.90
C THR A 27 73.31 -0.95 -105.86
N ARG A 28 72.60 -1.90 -106.48
CA ARG A 28 71.13 -1.96 -106.45
C ARG A 28 70.57 -2.25 -105.05
N PRO A 29 71.04 -3.28 -104.31
CA PRO A 29 70.59 -3.53 -102.95
C PRO A 29 70.91 -2.37 -101.98
N LEU A 30 72.11 -1.77 -102.06
CA LEU A 30 72.47 -0.59 -101.26
C LEU A 30 71.59 0.63 -101.56
N ALA A 31 71.25 0.88 -102.83
CA ALA A 31 70.32 1.94 -103.20
C ALA A 31 68.88 1.67 -102.76
N GLY A 32 68.51 0.41 -102.52
CA GLY A 32 67.26 0.01 -101.88
C GLY A 32 67.27 0.31 -100.37
N LEU A 33 68.33 -0.10 -99.68
CA LEU A 33 68.60 0.22 -98.27
C LEU A 33 68.61 1.73 -98.00
N ALA A 34 69.30 2.52 -98.84
CA ALA A 34 69.36 3.97 -98.69
C ALA A 34 67.98 4.65 -98.87
N ARG A 35 67.14 4.12 -99.77
CA ARG A 35 65.76 4.61 -99.95
C ARG A 35 64.87 4.23 -98.76
N ALA A 36 64.94 2.99 -98.30
CA ALA A 36 64.19 2.53 -97.14
C ALA A 36 64.62 3.25 -95.85
N ALA A 37 65.91 3.51 -95.65
CA ALA A 37 66.42 4.34 -94.56
C ALA A 37 65.91 5.80 -94.66
N GLY A 38 65.81 6.34 -95.88
CA GLY A 38 65.19 7.64 -96.13
C GLY A 38 63.68 7.69 -95.87
N GLN A 39 62.96 6.57 -96.02
CA GLN A 39 61.56 6.42 -95.64
C GLN A 39 61.40 6.33 -94.12
N LEU A 40 62.23 5.50 -93.46
CA LEU A 40 62.27 5.38 -92.00
C LEU A 40 62.57 6.73 -91.32
N ALA A 41 63.51 7.52 -91.86
CA ALA A 41 63.82 8.86 -91.35
C ALA A 41 62.65 9.87 -91.47
N ARG A 42 61.65 9.57 -92.31
CA ARG A 42 60.41 10.36 -92.45
C ARG A 42 59.24 9.79 -91.63
N GLY A 43 59.49 8.76 -90.81
CA GLY A 43 58.48 8.12 -89.96
C GLY A 43 57.66 7.03 -90.66
N ASP A 44 58.02 6.65 -91.89
CA ASP A 44 57.38 5.52 -92.59
C ASP A 44 58.01 4.21 -92.11
N LEU A 45 57.36 3.59 -91.13
CA LEU A 45 57.78 2.32 -90.58
C LEU A 45 57.41 1.14 -91.49
N ASP A 46 56.65 1.34 -92.57
CA ASP A 46 56.19 0.26 -93.47
C ASP A 46 57.22 -0.20 -94.51
N ALA A 47 58.35 0.50 -94.60
CA ALA A 47 59.43 0.17 -95.52
C ALA A 47 60.08 -1.19 -95.22
N GLU A 48 60.05 -2.11 -96.20
CA GLU A 48 60.72 -3.40 -96.13
C GLU A 48 61.84 -3.47 -97.18
N VAL A 49 63.04 -3.87 -96.75
CA VAL A 49 64.15 -4.11 -97.68
C VAL A 49 64.24 -5.61 -97.98
N PRO A 50 64.07 -6.05 -99.23
CA PRO A 50 64.17 -7.46 -99.58
C PRO A 50 65.61 -7.98 -99.43
N VAL A 51 65.81 -9.01 -98.61
CA VAL A 51 67.11 -9.67 -98.40
C VAL A 51 67.40 -10.60 -99.58
N THR A 52 68.18 -10.12 -100.55
CA THR A 52 68.42 -10.82 -101.83
C THR A 52 69.80 -11.50 -101.93
N THR A 53 70.72 -11.18 -101.02
CA THR A 53 72.10 -11.67 -100.98
C THR A 53 72.43 -12.21 -99.58
N ARG A 54 73.40 -13.13 -99.48
CA ARG A 54 73.91 -13.69 -98.20
C ARG A 54 75.25 -13.05 -97.78
N ASP A 55 75.51 -11.85 -98.26
CA ASP A 55 76.72 -11.07 -98.00
C ASP A 55 76.45 -9.99 -96.93
N GLU A 56 77.42 -9.10 -96.71
CA GLU A 56 77.33 -8.00 -95.75
C GLU A 56 76.13 -7.08 -96.03
N VAL A 57 75.72 -6.96 -97.30
CA VAL A 57 74.56 -6.14 -97.68
C VAL A 57 73.26 -6.82 -97.26
N GLY A 58 73.19 -8.16 -97.34
CA GLY A 58 72.08 -8.95 -96.83
C GLY A 58 71.93 -8.89 -95.31
N VAL A 59 73.05 -8.91 -94.56
CA VAL A 59 73.05 -8.77 -93.09
C VAL A 59 72.55 -7.40 -92.66
N VAL A 60 73.00 -6.33 -93.32
CA VAL A 60 72.55 -4.96 -93.03
C VAL A 60 71.07 -4.78 -93.38
N ALA A 61 70.59 -5.37 -94.48
CA ALA A 61 69.16 -5.36 -94.82
C ALA A 61 68.32 -6.10 -93.76
N GLY A 62 68.79 -7.26 -93.27
CA GLY A 62 68.13 -8.00 -92.19
C GLY A 62 68.10 -7.21 -90.87
N ALA A 63 69.23 -6.64 -90.45
CA ALA A 63 69.32 -5.82 -89.23
C ALA A 63 68.47 -4.54 -89.32
N PHE A 64 68.34 -3.96 -90.51
CA PHE A 64 67.48 -2.81 -90.77
C PHE A 64 65.99 -3.17 -90.62
N ASN A 65 65.55 -4.30 -91.20
CA ASN A 65 64.19 -4.79 -91.03
C ASN A 65 63.87 -5.14 -89.56
N ASP A 66 64.81 -5.75 -88.82
CA ASP A 66 64.68 -6.01 -87.37
C ASP A 66 64.56 -4.72 -86.54
N ALA A 67 65.31 -3.68 -86.91
CA ALA A 67 65.22 -2.37 -86.27
C ALA A 67 63.84 -1.72 -86.54
N ILE A 68 63.32 -1.81 -87.76
CA ILE A 68 61.97 -1.35 -88.11
C ILE A 68 60.90 -2.12 -87.32
N LEU A 69 61.00 -3.44 -87.22
CA LEU A 69 60.06 -4.26 -86.44
C LEU A 69 60.05 -3.85 -84.96
N LYS A 70 61.23 -3.62 -84.35
CA LYS A 70 61.34 -3.13 -82.97
C LYS A 70 60.79 -1.72 -82.81
N LEU A 71 60.99 -0.84 -83.78
CA LEU A 71 60.45 0.53 -83.75
C LEU A 71 58.93 0.54 -83.88
N ARG A 72 58.34 -0.30 -84.75
CA ARG A 72 56.87 -0.48 -84.81
C ARG A 72 56.30 -0.97 -83.49
N ALA A 73 56.90 -2.01 -82.92
CA ALA A 73 56.47 -2.55 -81.63
C ALA A 73 56.58 -1.51 -80.50
N ASN A 74 57.54 -0.57 -80.58
CA ASN A 74 57.69 0.50 -79.60
C ASN A 74 56.69 1.66 -79.85
N ASP A 75 56.40 2.00 -81.11
CA ASP A 75 55.40 3.00 -81.47
C ASP A 75 53.98 2.55 -81.07
N GLU A 76 53.62 1.30 -81.38
CA GLU A 76 52.36 0.68 -80.94
C GLU A 76 52.25 0.69 -79.41
N ARG A 77 53.33 0.33 -78.70
CA ARG A 77 53.37 0.34 -77.23
C ARG A 77 53.25 1.75 -76.64
N ASN A 78 53.88 2.76 -77.26
CA ASN A 78 53.74 4.15 -76.84
C ASN A 78 52.32 4.68 -77.07
N GLN A 79 51.68 4.35 -78.19
CA GLN A 79 50.30 4.76 -78.46
C GLN A 79 49.31 4.12 -77.47
N VAL A 80 49.49 2.84 -77.12
CA VAL A 80 48.70 2.17 -76.08
C VAL A 80 48.93 2.84 -74.72
N SER A 81 50.18 3.12 -74.35
CA SER A 81 50.49 3.79 -73.07
C SER A 81 49.94 5.23 -72.98
N LEU A 82 49.90 5.97 -74.09
CA LEU A 82 49.30 7.31 -74.12
C LEU A 82 47.78 7.26 -73.92
N ARG A 83 47.08 6.31 -74.57
CA ARG A 83 45.64 6.10 -74.37
C ARG A 83 45.33 5.69 -72.93
N GLU A 84 46.10 4.76 -72.39
CA GLU A 84 46.00 4.37 -70.97
C GLU A 84 46.22 5.56 -70.03
N SER A 85 47.17 6.45 -70.34
CA SER A 85 47.42 7.66 -69.53
C SER A 85 46.30 8.70 -69.63
N GLU A 86 45.69 8.88 -70.80
CA GLU A 86 44.55 9.79 -70.99
C GLU A 86 43.29 9.25 -70.31
N ASP A 87 43.04 7.94 -70.42
CA ASP A 87 41.95 7.26 -69.71
C ASP A 87 42.17 7.33 -68.20
N LEU A 88 43.40 7.10 -67.72
CA LEU A 88 43.76 7.25 -66.32
C LEU A 88 43.53 8.68 -65.82
N GLN A 89 43.94 9.71 -66.56
CA GLN A 89 43.71 11.11 -66.18
C GLN A 89 42.23 11.46 -66.11
N ARG A 90 41.41 10.97 -67.05
CA ARG A 90 39.95 11.13 -67.01
C ARG A 90 39.33 10.41 -65.81
N ASN A 91 39.75 9.17 -65.54
CA ASN A 91 39.27 8.39 -64.41
C ASN A 91 39.67 9.02 -63.07
N ILE A 92 40.87 9.61 -62.97
CA ILE A 92 41.30 10.40 -61.80
C ILE A 92 40.40 11.63 -61.62
N GLY A 93 40.12 12.38 -62.68
CA GLY A 93 39.24 13.55 -62.61
C GLY A 93 37.85 13.20 -62.09
N ALA A 94 37.21 12.19 -62.70
CA ALA A 94 35.89 11.72 -62.27
C ALA A 94 35.88 11.16 -60.83
N PHE A 95 36.96 10.48 -60.43
CA PHE A 95 37.12 9.99 -59.06
C PHE A 95 37.27 11.14 -58.06
N LEU A 96 38.03 12.17 -58.38
CA LEU A 96 38.20 13.35 -57.52
C LEU A 96 36.88 14.12 -57.36
N ASP A 97 36.10 14.27 -58.43
CA ASP A 97 34.78 14.91 -58.37
C ASP A 97 33.84 14.16 -57.41
N VAL A 98 33.73 12.83 -57.54
CA VAL A 98 32.92 12.01 -56.63
C VAL A 98 33.44 12.07 -55.20
N THR A 99 34.76 12.06 -55.01
CA THR A 99 35.37 12.16 -53.68
C THR A 99 35.09 13.53 -53.05
N MET A 100 35.02 14.59 -53.84
CA MET A 100 34.66 15.93 -53.40
C MET A 100 33.19 16.01 -52.99
N ASP A 101 32.28 15.44 -53.78
CA ASP A 101 30.86 15.33 -53.40
C ASP A 101 30.69 14.56 -52.06
N ILE A 102 31.39 13.43 -51.91
CA ILE A 102 31.40 12.62 -50.67
C ILE A 102 31.94 13.44 -49.49
N ALA A 103 33.02 14.21 -49.70
CA ALA A 103 33.62 15.05 -48.66
C ALA A 103 32.73 16.25 -48.27
N GLU A 104 31.91 16.77 -49.19
CA GLU A 104 30.91 17.80 -48.92
C GLU A 104 29.72 17.25 -48.12
N GLY A 105 29.52 15.93 -48.15
CA GLY A 105 28.54 15.20 -47.35
C GLY A 105 27.52 14.43 -48.18
N ASP A 106 27.64 14.40 -49.51
CA ASP A 106 26.76 13.62 -50.38
C ASP A 106 27.21 12.15 -50.46
N LEU A 107 26.74 11.34 -49.52
CA LEU A 107 27.03 9.92 -49.44
C LEU A 107 26.13 9.09 -50.38
N THR A 108 25.32 9.73 -51.24
CA THR A 108 24.56 9.04 -52.29
C THR A 108 25.39 8.80 -53.55
N LYS A 109 26.50 9.53 -53.71
CA LYS A 109 27.41 9.43 -54.86
C LYS A 109 28.29 8.19 -54.80
N ARG A 110 28.57 7.61 -55.98
CA ARG A 110 29.42 6.43 -56.13
C ARG A 110 30.35 6.62 -57.32
N GLY A 111 31.60 6.22 -57.14
CA GLY A 111 32.58 6.23 -58.21
C GLY A 111 32.39 5.01 -59.11
N THR A 112 32.70 5.15 -60.40
CA THR A 112 32.65 4.06 -61.37
C THR A 112 33.89 3.19 -61.26
N VAL A 113 33.71 1.88 -61.00
CA VAL A 113 34.82 0.93 -60.91
C VAL A 113 35.35 0.58 -62.31
N SER A 114 36.59 0.95 -62.59
CA SER A 114 37.33 0.63 -63.82
C SER A 114 38.19 -0.63 -63.65
N GLU A 115 38.65 -1.26 -64.75
CA GLU A 115 39.60 -2.38 -64.71
C GLU A 115 41.07 -1.95 -64.52
N ASP A 116 41.32 -0.66 -64.37
CA ASP A 116 42.67 -0.08 -64.20
C ASP A 116 43.12 -0.05 -62.73
N VAL A 117 44.30 0.54 -62.50
CA VAL A 117 44.91 0.65 -61.16
C VAL A 117 44.03 1.43 -60.17
N LEU A 118 43.12 2.29 -60.66
CA LEU A 118 42.19 3.07 -59.82
C LEU A 118 40.96 2.25 -59.40
N GLY A 119 40.58 1.22 -60.15
CA GLY A 119 39.40 0.41 -59.88
C GLY A 119 39.28 -0.07 -58.43
N ASN A 120 40.37 -0.64 -57.90
CA ASN A 120 40.42 -1.13 -56.51
C ASN A 120 40.29 0.00 -55.47
N VAL A 121 40.78 1.21 -55.79
CA VAL A 121 40.69 2.38 -54.91
C VAL A 121 39.26 2.91 -54.89
N VAL A 122 38.63 3.02 -56.07
CA VAL A 122 37.23 3.43 -56.21
C VAL A 122 36.31 2.47 -55.47
N ASP A 123 36.54 1.15 -55.62
CA ASP A 123 35.76 0.13 -54.92
C ASP A 123 35.90 0.23 -53.40
N SER A 124 37.13 0.42 -52.90
CA SER A 124 37.38 0.62 -51.46
C SER A 124 36.69 1.89 -50.91
N ILE A 125 36.68 2.99 -51.67
CA ILE A 125 35.98 4.23 -51.30
C ILE A 125 34.47 4.05 -51.34
N ASN A 126 33.93 3.35 -52.34
CA ASN A 126 32.51 3.03 -52.41
C ASN A 126 32.06 2.21 -51.19
N LEU A 127 32.82 1.17 -50.82
CA LEU A 127 32.58 0.36 -49.62
C LEU A 127 32.65 1.21 -48.34
N MET A 128 33.68 2.05 -48.20
CA MET A 128 33.78 2.98 -47.06
C MET A 128 32.58 3.93 -46.98
N THR A 129 32.11 4.43 -48.11
CA THR A 129 30.96 5.34 -48.18
C THR A 129 29.65 4.62 -47.83
N GLU A 130 29.52 3.36 -48.22
CA GLU A 130 28.40 2.49 -47.83
C GLU A 130 28.38 2.22 -46.32
N GLU A 131 29.51 1.79 -45.76
CA GLU A 131 29.66 1.56 -44.31
C GLU A 131 29.42 2.84 -43.51
N LEU A 132 29.99 3.97 -43.94
CA LEU A 132 29.77 5.27 -43.29
C LEU A 132 28.30 5.68 -43.35
N GLY A 133 27.64 5.51 -44.50
CA GLY A 133 26.20 5.78 -44.65
C GLY A 133 25.34 4.92 -43.73
N SER A 134 25.68 3.62 -43.59
CA SER A 134 25.00 2.69 -42.68
C SER A 134 25.18 3.10 -41.20
N VAL A 135 26.39 3.47 -40.80
CA VAL A 135 26.68 3.98 -39.45
C VAL A 135 25.90 5.26 -39.18
N LEU A 136 25.92 6.24 -40.10
CA LEU A 136 25.20 7.50 -39.92
C LEU A 136 23.67 7.30 -39.85
N LYS A 137 23.09 6.41 -40.67
CA LYS A 137 21.67 6.00 -40.52
C LYS A 137 21.38 5.41 -39.15
N SER A 138 22.27 4.56 -38.65
CA SER A 138 22.13 3.95 -37.33
C SER A 138 22.19 5.00 -36.21
N VAL A 139 23.10 5.98 -36.31
CA VAL A 139 23.18 7.11 -35.38
C VAL A 139 21.93 7.99 -35.47
N GLN A 140 21.41 8.26 -36.68
CA GLN A 140 20.18 9.03 -36.86
C GLN A 140 18.97 8.34 -36.21
N SER A 141 18.81 7.04 -36.42
CA SER A 141 17.74 6.25 -35.82
C SER A 141 17.86 6.18 -34.29
N ALA A 142 19.09 6.01 -33.78
CA ALA A 142 19.37 6.05 -32.34
C ALA A 142 19.03 7.43 -31.75
N SER A 143 19.40 8.53 -32.42
CA SER A 143 19.11 9.89 -31.98
C SER A 143 17.60 10.16 -31.91
N GLN A 144 16.85 9.78 -32.96
CA GLN A 144 15.38 9.89 -32.96
C GLN A 144 14.75 9.08 -31.83
N SER A 145 15.27 7.88 -31.56
CA SER A 145 14.81 7.03 -30.45
C SER A 145 15.08 7.69 -29.09
N VAL A 146 16.25 8.32 -28.92
CA VAL A 146 16.59 9.09 -27.70
C VAL A 146 15.67 10.29 -27.52
N ALA A 147 15.38 11.04 -28.58
CA ALA A 147 14.45 12.18 -28.53
C ALA A 147 13.04 11.76 -28.11
N LEU A 148 12.49 10.70 -28.72
CA LEU A 148 11.19 10.13 -28.36
C LEU A 148 11.16 9.65 -26.91
N GLY A 149 12.17 8.87 -26.49
CA GLY A 149 12.26 8.36 -25.12
C GLY A 149 12.42 9.48 -24.07
N SER A 150 13.13 10.55 -24.41
CA SER A 150 13.26 11.74 -23.55
C SER A 150 11.93 12.46 -23.37
N LYS A 151 11.14 12.59 -24.44
CA LYS A 151 9.81 13.20 -24.39
C LYS A 151 8.80 12.37 -23.58
N GLU A 152 8.82 11.04 -23.73
CA GLU A 152 8.03 10.13 -22.90
C GLU A 152 8.46 10.19 -21.42
N MET A 153 9.76 10.32 -21.15
CA MET A 153 10.30 10.51 -19.81
C MET A 153 9.81 11.83 -19.20
N LEU A 154 9.77 12.93 -19.97
CA LEU A 154 9.19 14.21 -19.51
C LEU A 154 7.71 14.06 -19.12
N GLY A 155 6.92 13.36 -19.93
CA GLY A 155 5.52 13.05 -19.58
C GLY A 155 5.39 12.25 -18.29
N SER A 156 6.16 11.15 -18.18
CA SER A 156 6.16 10.27 -17.01
C SER A 156 6.61 10.99 -15.73
N THR A 157 7.64 11.83 -15.82
CA THR A 157 8.13 12.62 -14.68
C THR A 157 7.08 13.63 -14.20
N ALA A 158 6.31 14.25 -15.09
CA ALA A 158 5.22 15.15 -14.72
C ALA A 158 4.09 14.41 -13.97
N GLU A 159 3.71 13.22 -14.42
CA GLU A 159 2.71 12.39 -13.73
C GLU A 159 3.19 11.97 -12.33
N ILE A 160 4.45 11.53 -12.22
CA ILE A 160 5.05 11.18 -10.92
C ILE A 160 5.12 12.41 -10.00
N GLN A 161 5.42 13.60 -10.53
CA GLN A 161 5.42 14.84 -9.75
C GLN A 161 4.06 15.10 -9.10
N GLN A 162 3.00 15.00 -9.91
CA GLN A 162 1.63 15.23 -9.45
C GLN A 162 1.23 14.17 -8.42
N GLY A 163 1.52 12.89 -8.69
CA GLY A 163 1.25 11.80 -7.75
C GLY A 163 1.99 11.95 -6.42
N ALA A 164 3.26 12.37 -6.46
CA ALA A 164 4.07 12.61 -5.27
C ALA A 164 3.53 13.80 -4.45
N GLN A 165 3.09 14.88 -5.10
CA GLN A 165 2.46 16.02 -4.42
C GLN A 165 1.16 15.60 -3.71
N LEU A 166 0.27 14.90 -4.41
CA LEU A 166 -0.99 14.40 -3.83
C LEU A 166 -0.72 13.44 -2.65
N THR A 167 0.28 12.57 -2.78
CA THR A 167 0.68 11.64 -1.73
C THR A 167 1.20 12.39 -0.49
N ALA A 168 1.99 13.45 -0.67
CA ALA A 168 2.48 14.27 0.44
C ALA A 168 1.33 14.99 1.18
N GLU A 169 0.37 15.55 0.44
CA GLU A 169 -0.81 16.20 1.01
C GLU A 169 -1.72 15.20 1.75
N GLU A 170 -1.94 14.02 1.17
CA GLU A 170 -2.74 12.98 1.83
C GLU A 170 -2.03 12.46 3.08
N ALA A 171 -0.72 12.25 3.04
CA ALA A 171 0.05 11.85 4.22
C ALA A 171 -0.08 12.88 5.35
N GLN A 172 -0.09 14.18 5.04
CA GLN A 172 -0.33 15.22 6.04
C GLN A 172 -1.74 15.14 6.64
N ARG A 173 -2.77 14.99 5.80
CA ARG A 173 -4.16 14.81 6.26
C ARG A 173 -4.34 13.56 7.13
N VAL A 174 -3.69 12.45 6.77
CA VAL A 174 -3.70 11.23 7.58
C VAL A 174 -2.96 11.45 8.90
N SER A 175 -1.84 12.18 8.92
CA SER A 175 -1.09 12.51 10.15
C SER A 175 -1.94 13.30 11.16
N GLU A 176 -2.72 14.26 10.68
CA GLU A 176 -3.67 15.00 11.53
C GLU A 176 -4.76 14.10 12.11
N ARG A 177 -5.31 13.19 11.30
CA ARG A 177 -6.29 12.19 11.76
C ARG A 177 -5.69 11.22 12.77
N VAL A 178 -4.45 10.78 12.57
CA VAL A 178 -3.72 9.93 13.53
C VAL A 178 -3.63 10.63 14.89
N ARG A 179 -3.28 11.93 14.93
CA ARG A 179 -3.26 12.70 16.19
C ARG A 179 -4.64 12.79 16.85
N ALA A 180 -5.68 13.03 16.06
CA ALA A 180 -7.06 13.09 16.57
C ALA A 180 -7.49 11.73 17.18
N VAL A 181 -7.14 10.63 16.51
CA VAL A 181 -7.39 9.27 17.01
C VAL A 181 -6.60 9.00 18.29
N THR A 182 -5.32 9.39 18.37
CA THR A 182 -4.52 9.26 19.61
C THR A 182 -5.19 9.99 20.78
N HIS A 183 -5.70 11.20 20.56
CA HIS A 183 -6.43 11.94 21.60
C HIS A 183 -7.72 11.22 22.03
N ALA A 184 -8.50 10.73 21.07
CA ALA A 184 -9.73 9.99 21.35
C ALA A 184 -9.47 8.71 22.17
N ILE A 185 -8.41 7.96 21.86
CA ILE A 185 -8.01 6.75 22.61
C ILE A 185 -7.61 7.11 24.05
N ARG A 186 -6.85 8.19 24.26
CA ARG A 186 -6.47 8.64 25.61
C ARG A 186 -7.70 9.04 26.44
N SER A 187 -8.64 9.76 25.84
CA SER A 187 -9.90 10.09 26.51
C SER A 187 -10.72 8.84 26.84
N MET A 188 -10.71 7.83 25.96
CA MET A 188 -11.38 6.55 26.21
C MET A 188 -10.75 5.79 27.38
N ALA A 189 -9.42 5.77 27.48
CA ALA A 189 -8.71 5.17 28.61
C ALA A 189 -9.07 5.86 29.94
N GLN A 190 -9.12 7.20 29.95
CA GLN A 190 -9.53 7.97 31.13
C GLN A 190 -10.99 7.70 31.52
N ALA A 191 -11.90 7.63 30.54
CA ALA A 191 -13.30 7.31 30.78
C ALA A 191 -13.48 5.88 31.32
N ALA A 192 -12.71 4.92 30.80
CA ALA A 192 -12.70 3.56 31.31
C ALA A 192 -12.22 3.51 32.77
N GLN A 193 -11.12 4.19 33.10
CA GLN A 193 -10.63 4.27 34.48
C GLN A 193 -11.68 4.88 35.44
N ALA A 194 -12.30 5.99 35.06
CA ALA A 194 -13.35 6.62 35.85
C ALA A 194 -14.58 5.72 36.03
N SER A 195 -14.92 4.94 34.98
CA SER A 195 -16.00 3.95 35.03
C SER A 195 -15.67 2.81 36.00
N ALA A 196 -14.43 2.31 35.99
CA ALA A 196 -13.96 1.28 36.92
C ALA A 196 -14.06 1.74 38.38
N GLU A 197 -13.61 2.97 38.66
CA GLU A 197 -13.70 3.57 40.00
C GLU A 197 -15.16 3.74 40.46
N THR A 198 -16.03 4.23 39.57
CA THR A 198 -17.46 4.40 39.86
C THR A 198 -18.13 3.04 40.13
N ALA A 199 -17.79 2.02 39.36
CA ALA A 199 -18.30 0.66 39.54
C ALA A 199 -17.81 0.05 40.87
N GLN A 200 -16.56 0.29 41.27
CA GLN A 200 -16.05 -0.13 42.57
C GLN A 200 -16.78 0.57 43.73
N GLN A 201 -17.07 1.87 43.60
CA GLN A 201 -17.89 2.59 44.59
C GLN A 201 -19.31 2.04 44.70
N ALA A 202 -19.94 1.72 43.57
CA ALA A 202 -21.26 1.10 43.54
C ALA A 202 -21.28 -0.30 44.19
N LEU A 203 -20.22 -1.09 43.99
CA LEU A 203 -20.02 -2.37 44.66
C LEU A 203 -19.96 -2.21 46.19
N LEU A 204 -19.13 -1.28 46.68
CA LEU A 204 -19.01 -1.00 48.12
C LEU A 204 -20.34 -0.52 48.70
N ALA A 205 -21.05 0.39 48.02
CA ALA A 205 -22.35 0.88 48.45
C ALA A 205 -23.39 -0.25 48.51
N SER A 206 -23.36 -1.17 47.55
CA SER A 206 -24.25 -2.33 47.51
C SER A 206 -23.95 -3.34 48.63
N GLN A 207 -22.67 -3.57 48.95
CA GLN A 207 -22.26 -4.40 50.09
C GLN A 207 -22.71 -3.79 51.43
N GLN A 208 -22.52 -2.48 51.61
CA GLN A 208 -23.01 -1.77 52.80
C GLN A 208 -24.54 -1.81 52.90
N GLY A 209 -25.24 -1.64 51.77
CA GLY A 209 -26.68 -1.79 51.70
C GLY A 209 -27.15 -3.20 52.07
N GLU A 210 -26.48 -4.23 51.53
CA GLU A 210 -26.79 -5.63 51.82
C GLU A 210 -26.66 -5.90 53.33
N GLN A 211 -25.57 -5.42 53.95
CA GLN A 211 -25.37 -5.53 55.40
C GLN A 211 -26.46 -4.82 56.22
N ALA A 212 -26.88 -3.62 55.81
CA ALA A 212 -27.96 -2.89 56.48
C ALA A 212 -29.30 -3.63 56.37
N VAL A 213 -29.58 -4.25 55.21
CA VAL A 213 -30.77 -5.08 55.02
C VAL A 213 -30.72 -6.34 55.86
N THR A 214 -29.57 -7.01 55.96
CA THR A 214 -29.39 -8.17 56.86
C THR A 214 -29.71 -7.78 58.31
N GLY A 215 -29.21 -6.64 58.79
CA GLY A 215 -29.56 -6.14 60.13
C GLY A 215 -31.05 -5.82 60.29
N THR A 216 -31.70 -5.36 59.23
CA THR A 216 -33.16 -5.12 59.23
C THR A 216 -33.95 -6.44 59.30
N LEU A 217 -33.52 -7.48 58.59
CA LEU A 217 -34.12 -8.81 58.64
C LEU A 217 -34.02 -9.42 60.05
N ASP A 218 -32.86 -9.32 60.69
CA ASP A 218 -32.66 -9.75 62.08
C ASP A 218 -33.57 -8.97 63.04
N GLY A 219 -33.69 -7.65 62.82
CA GLY A 219 -34.60 -6.78 63.57
C GLY A 219 -36.07 -7.22 63.44
N MET A 220 -36.54 -7.49 62.21
CA MET A 220 -37.89 -7.98 61.96
C MET A 220 -38.14 -9.35 62.61
N GLN A 221 -37.14 -10.24 62.60
CA GLN A 221 -37.24 -11.54 63.25
C GLN A 221 -37.35 -11.41 64.79
N ASN A 222 -36.67 -10.42 65.39
CA ASN A 222 -36.82 -10.11 66.80
C ASN A 222 -38.20 -9.52 67.11
N ILE A 223 -38.67 -8.56 66.31
CA ILE A 223 -40.02 -8.00 66.46
C ILE A 223 -41.08 -9.11 66.34
N ARG A 224 -40.95 -10.01 65.37
CA ARG A 224 -41.85 -11.16 65.23
C ARG A 224 -41.91 -12.00 66.50
N ARG A 225 -40.76 -12.28 67.12
CA ARG A 225 -40.69 -13.05 68.37
C ARG A 225 -41.40 -12.33 69.53
N GLU A 226 -41.22 -11.01 69.64
CA GLU A 226 -41.89 -10.19 70.65
C GLU A 226 -43.40 -10.14 70.44
N VAL A 227 -43.88 -9.92 69.20
CA VAL A 227 -45.31 -9.91 68.85
C VAL A 227 -45.96 -11.27 69.17
N GLN A 228 -45.30 -12.39 68.84
CA GLN A 228 -45.76 -13.73 69.23
C GLN A 228 -45.81 -13.92 70.75
N GLY A 229 -44.84 -13.35 71.48
CA GLY A 229 -44.82 -13.33 72.94
C GLY A 229 -46.00 -12.54 73.54
N ILE A 230 -46.31 -11.38 72.97
CA ILE A 230 -47.46 -10.55 73.33
C ILE A 230 -48.77 -11.31 73.07
N ALA A 231 -48.92 -11.91 71.88
CA ALA A 231 -50.09 -12.71 71.52
C ALA A 231 -50.37 -13.80 72.56
N LYS A 232 -49.33 -14.52 73.00
CA LYS A 232 -49.45 -15.56 74.03
C LYS A 232 -49.91 -14.99 75.38
N ARG A 233 -49.35 -13.85 75.81
CA ARG A 233 -49.71 -13.22 77.10
C ARG A 233 -51.14 -12.67 77.08
N ILE A 234 -51.56 -12.06 75.98
CA ILE A 234 -52.94 -11.55 75.79
C ILE A 234 -53.94 -12.70 75.79
N LYS A 235 -53.63 -13.82 75.13
CA LYS A 235 -54.45 -15.02 75.21
C LYS A 235 -54.62 -15.51 76.66
N THR A 236 -53.53 -15.63 77.40
CA THR A 236 -53.59 -16.00 78.83
C THR A 236 -54.38 -14.99 79.67
N LEU A 237 -54.32 -13.69 79.35
CA LEU A 237 -55.12 -12.67 80.03
C LEU A 237 -56.61 -12.78 79.70
N GLY A 238 -56.95 -13.14 78.46
CA GLY A 238 -58.31 -13.48 78.04
C GLY A 238 -58.86 -14.68 78.83
N ASP A 239 -58.08 -15.77 78.89
CA ASP A 239 -58.45 -16.97 79.66
C ASP A 239 -58.68 -16.63 81.15
N ARG A 240 -57.77 -15.87 81.78
CA ARG A 240 -57.94 -15.41 83.18
C ARG A 240 -59.15 -14.50 83.38
N SER A 241 -59.50 -13.68 82.38
CA SER A 241 -60.69 -12.81 82.47
C SER A 241 -61.98 -13.61 82.39
N LEU A 242 -61.99 -14.75 81.69
CA LEU A 242 -63.11 -15.70 81.71
C LEU A 242 -63.21 -16.40 83.08
N GLU A 243 -62.09 -16.86 83.65
CA GLU A 243 -62.07 -17.45 85.01
C GLU A 243 -62.60 -16.47 86.06
N ILE A 244 -62.22 -15.18 86.00
CA ILE A 244 -62.74 -14.16 86.92
C ILE A 244 -64.25 -13.96 86.72
N GLN A 245 -64.74 -13.96 85.47
CA GLN A 245 -66.17 -13.85 85.19
C GLN A 245 -66.95 -14.99 85.86
N GLU A 246 -66.48 -16.24 85.78
CA GLU A 246 -67.09 -17.40 86.43
C GLU A 246 -67.14 -17.25 87.97
N ILE A 247 -66.07 -16.74 88.57
CA ILE A 247 -66.01 -16.46 90.02
C ILE A 247 -67.03 -15.37 90.39
N VAL A 248 -67.08 -14.27 89.64
CA VAL A 248 -68.00 -13.16 89.88
C VAL A 248 -69.46 -13.61 89.75
N ASP A 249 -69.77 -14.46 88.76
CA ASP A 249 -71.09 -15.05 88.59
C ASP A 249 -71.47 -15.95 89.77
N THR A 250 -70.52 -16.74 90.28
CA THR A 250 -70.70 -17.57 91.49
C THR A 250 -70.95 -16.71 92.73
N ILE A 251 -70.17 -15.65 92.95
CA ILE A 251 -70.39 -14.73 94.09
C ILE A 251 -71.74 -14.03 93.97
N SER A 252 -72.14 -13.63 92.76
CA SER A 252 -73.45 -13.03 92.49
C SER A 252 -74.59 -14.02 92.83
N GLN A 253 -74.43 -15.30 92.52
CA GLN A 253 -75.36 -16.36 92.95
C GLN A 253 -75.40 -16.51 94.48
N ILE A 254 -74.25 -16.56 95.15
CA ILE A 254 -74.16 -16.63 96.62
C ILE A 254 -74.81 -15.42 97.28
N ALA A 255 -74.58 -14.21 96.76
CA ALA A 255 -75.19 -12.98 97.27
C ALA A 255 -76.72 -13.03 97.13
N ARG A 256 -77.26 -13.49 95.99
CA ARG A 256 -78.71 -13.71 95.81
C ARG A 256 -79.25 -14.75 96.79
N GLN A 257 -78.56 -15.87 96.96
CA GLN A 257 -78.98 -16.93 97.89
C GLN A 257 -78.93 -16.45 99.36
N THR A 258 -77.91 -15.69 99.73
CA THR A 258 -77.75 -15.10 101.06
C THR A 258 -78.84 -14.06 101.33
N ASN A 259 -79.19 -13.24 100.33
CA ASN A 259 -80.29 -12.29 100.41
C ASN A 259 -81.63 -13.01 100.65
N LEU A 260 -81.88 -14.14 99.98
CA LEU A 260 -83.07 -14.97 100.19
C LEU A 260 -83.08 -15.65 101.57
N LEU A 261 -81.94 -16.19 102.02
CA LEU A 261 -81.81 -16.78 103.36
C LEU A 261 -82.03 -15.75 104.47
N ALA A 262 -81.48 -14.54 104.31
CA ALA A 262 -81.64 -13.44 105.24
C ALA A 262 -83.09 -12.92 105.27
N LEU A 263 -83.77 -12.88 104.11
CA LEU A 263 -85.19 -12.57 104.04
C LEU A 263 -86.03 -13.61 104.81
N ASN A 264 -85.78 -14.90 104.58
CA ASN A 264 -86.46 -15.98 105.29
C ASN A 264 -86.20 -15.92 106.80
N ALA A 265 -84.97 -15.64 107.22
CA ALA A 265 -84.61 -15.47 108.62
C ALA A 265 -85.27 -14.24 109.26
N SER A 266 -85.42 -13.13 108.53
CA SER A 266 -86.12 -11.93 109.02
C SER A 266 -87.62 -12.19 109.19
N ILE A 267 -88.23 -12.93 108.25
CA ILE A 267 -89.64 -13.37 108.34
C ILE A 267 -89.85 -14.29 109.56
N GLU A 268 -88.98 -15.29 109.75
CA GLU A 268 -89.09 -16.22 110.89
C GLU A 268 -88.86 -15.52 112.24
N ALA A 269 -87.92 -14.57 112.28
CA ALA A 269 -87.66 -13.75 113.46
C ALA A 269 -88.83 -12.82 113.80
N ALA A 270 -89.54 -12.29 112.80
CA ALA A 270 -90.78 -11.54 113.01
C ALA A 270 -91.92 -12.45 113.50
N GLY A 271 -91.97 -13.72 113.07
CA GLY A 271 -92.91 -14.74 113.54
C GLY A 271 -92.73 -15.15 115.00
N ALA A 272 -91.51 -15.06 115.55
CA ALA A 272 -91.18 -15.42 116.94
C ALA A 272 -91.50 -14.32 117.98
N GLY A 273 -92.08 -13.19 117.59
CA GLY A 273 -92.50 -12.12 118.51
C GLY A 273 -91.35 -11.46 119.30
N GLU A 274 -91.54 -11.19 120.59
CA GLU A 274 -90.58 -10.46 121.44
C GLU A 274 -89.21 -11.16 121.57
N ALA A 275 -89.16 -12.50 121.43
CA ALA A 275 -87.93 -13.30 121.48
C ALA A 275 -87.09 -13.19 120.19
N GLY A 276 -87.70 -12.87 119.04
CA GLY A 276 -87.06 -12.79 117.72
C GLY A 276 -86.50 -11.41 117.36
N GLY A 277 -86.81 -10.37 118.13
CA GLY A 277 -86.47 -8.98 117.79
C GLY A 277 -84.98 -8.72 117.53
N ARG A 278 -84.07 -9.31 118.31
CA ARG A 278 -82.62 -9.18 118.06
C ARG A 278 -82.14 -9.97 116.85
N PHE A 279 -82.80 -11.08 116.49
CA PHE A 279 -82.47 -11.87 115.32
C PHE A 279 -82.95 -11.22 114.01
N SER A 280 -84.09 -10.53 114.04
CA SER A 280 -84.62 -9.78 112.90
C SER A 280 -83.67 -8.65 112.46
N ILE A 281 -83.07 -7.93 113.43
CA ILE A 281 -82.06 -6.88 113.14
C ILE A 281 -80.84 -7.47 112.44
N VAL A 282 -80.33 -8.62 112.91
CA VAL A 282 -79.18 -9.31 112.28
C VAL A 282 -79.55 -9.79 110.88
N ALA A 283 -80.74 -10.35 110.69
CA ALA A 283 -81.22 -10.81 109.38
C ALA A 283 -81.35 -9.66 108.37
N ASP A 284 -81.87 -8.49 108.78
CA ASP A 284 -81.92 -7.31 107.92
C ASP A 284 -80.52 -6.75 107.57
N GLU A 285 -79.57 -6.79 108.51
CA GLU A 285 -78.18 -6.38 108.22
C GLU A 285 -77.50 -7.33 107.23
N VAL A 286 -77.70 -8.65 107.38
CA VAL A 286 -77.21 -9.66 106.41
C VAL A 286 -77.86 -9.47 105.05
N ARG A 287 -79.16 -9.16 104.99
CA ARG A 287 -79.89 -8.86 103.75
C ARG A 287 -79.30 -7.64 103.04
N LYS A 288 -79.07 -6.55 103.77
CA LYS A 288 -78.46 -5.32 103.25
C LYS A 288 -77.03 -5.56 102.75
N LEU A 289 -76.25 -6.38 103.47
CA LEU A 289 -74.90 -6.76 103.05
C LEU A 289 -74.93 -7.63 101.79
N ALA A 290 -75.88 -8.55 101.67
CA ALA A 290 -76.07 -9.38 100.50
C ALA A 290 -76.50 -8.55 99.26
N ASP A 291 -77.38 -7.57 99.43
CA ASP A 291 -77.77 -6.65 98.36
C ASP A 291 -76.60 -5.76 97.91
N THR A 292 -75.84 -5.23 98.88
CA THR A 292 -74.59 -4.49 98.60
C THR A 292 -73.57 -5.35 97.85
N SER A 293 -73.41 -6.62 98.25
CA SER A 293 -72.54 -7.58 97.58
C SER A 293 -73.02 -7.88 96.15
N SER A 294 -74.33 -8.02 95.94
CA SER A 294 -74.93 -8.23 94.61
C SER A 294 -74.66 -7.05 93.68
N GLN A 295 -74.91 -5.81 94.14
CA GLN A 295 -74.64 -4.60 93.38
C GLN A 295 -73.15 -4.44 93.06
N ALA A 296 -72.27 -4.75 94.01
CA ALA A 296 -70.82 -4.75 93.79
C ALA A 296 -70.39 -5.78 92.73
N THR A 297 -70.91 -7.03 92.80
CA THR A 297 -70.63 -8.05 91.79
C THR A 297 -71.12 -7.67 90.39
N ALA A 298 -72.28 -7.03 90.28
CA ALA A 298 -72.80 -6.54 88.99
C ALA A 298 -71.88 -5.48 88.38
N ARG A 299 -71.35 -4.57 89.20
CA ARG A 299 -70.37 -3.57 88.75
C ARG A 299 -69.05 -4.22 88.30
N ILE A 300 -68.56 -5.23 89.03
CA ILE A 300 -67.36 -5.98 88.64
C ILE A 300 -67.60 -6.73 87.32
N ALA A 301 -68.74 -7.41 87.14
CA ALA A 301 -69.07 -8.08 85.89
C ALA A 301 -69.10 -7.12 84.69
N GLY A 302 -69.60 -5.88 84.89
CA GLY A 302 -69.51 -4.82 83.88
C GLY A 302 -68.07 -4.47 83.49
N LEU A 303 -67.18 -4.31 84.49
CA LEU A 303 -65.76 -4.04 84.25
C LEU A 303 -65.06 -5.20 83.53
N ILE A 304 -65.37 -6.45 83.90
CA ILE A 304 -64.81 -7.64 83.24
C ILE A 304 -65.24 -7.72 81.77
N LYS A 305 -66.50 -7.41 81.45
CA LYS A 305 -66.94 -7.31 80.05
C LYS A 305 -66.19 -6.25 79.25
N THR A 306 -65.94 -5.07 79.84
CA THR A 306 -65.13 -4.03 79.18
C THR A 306 -63.71 -4.52 78.94
N VAL A 307 -63.06 -5.12 79.94
CA VAL A 307 -61.71 -5.70 79.81
C VAL A 307 -61.66 -6.79 78.74
N GLN A 308 -62.67 -7.66 78.65
CA GLN A 308 -62.76 -8.69 77.60
C GLN A 308 -62.87 -8.09 76.20
N ALA A 309 -63.66 -7.03 76.02
CA ALA A 309 -63.75 -6.33 74.75
C ALA A 309 -62.41 -5.70 74.36
N GLU A 310 -61.74 -5.02 75.29
CA GLU A 310 -60.40 -4.46 75.07
C GLU A 310 -59.36 -5.53 74.72
N ILE A 311 -59.41 -6.71 75.37
CA ILE A 311 -58.53 -7.85 75.04
C ILE A 311 -58.78 -8.31 73.60
N GLN A 312 -60.03 -8.40 73.16
CA GLN A 312 -60.36 -8.82 71.81
C GLN A 312 -59.84 -7.82 70.76
N ASP A 313 -59.95 -6.52 71.02
CA ASP A 313 -59.41 -5.48 70.15
C ASP A 313 -57.87 -5.54 70.06
N VAL A 314 -57.20 -5.83 71.18
CA VAL A 314 -55.75 -6.05 71.21
C VAL A 314 -55.35 -7.30 70.43
N VAL A 315 -56.12 -8.40 70.48
CA VAL A 315 -55.86 -9.61 69.69
C VAL A 315 -55.84 -9.28 68.20
N VAL A 316 -56.85 -8.56 67.70
CA VAL A 316 -56.92 -8.15 66.28
C VAL A 316 -55.69 -7.31 65.91
N SER A 317 -55.33 -6.35 66.77
CA SER A 317 -54.15 -5.49 66.55
C SER A 317 -52.84 -6.29 66.49
N VAL A 318 -52.71 -7.34 67.30
CA VAL A 318 -51.53 -8.22 67.31
C VAL A 318 -51.47 -9.12 66.08
N GLU A 319 -52.62 -9.61 65.59
CA GLU A 319 -52.69 -10.38 64.34
C GLU A 319 -52.30 -9.53 63.13
N ASP A 320 -52.81 -8.30 63.06
CA ASP A 320 -52.44 -7.35 62.00
C ASP A 320 -50.96 -6.97 62.09
N GLY A 321 -50.44 -6.69 63.29
CA GLY A 321 -49.01 -6.44 63.51
C GLY A 321 -48.12 -7.62 63.09
N THR A 322 -48.57 -8.86 63.30
CA THR A 322 -47.86 -10.06 62.82
C THR A 322 -47.79 -10.09 61.30
N ARG A 323 -48.90 -9.77 60.62
CA ARG A 323 -48.97 -9.72 59.15
C ARG A 323 -48.05 -8.64 58.58
N GLU A 324 -48.02 -7.45 59.20
CA GLU A 324 -47.15 -6.35 58.78
C GLU A 324 -45.66 -6.71 58.92
N VAL A 325 -45.26 -7.37 60.01
CA VAL A 325 -43.88 -7.80 60.21
C VAL A 325 -43.44 -8.85 59.18
N GLU A 326 -44.30 -9.83 58.85
CA GLU A 326 -44.00 -10.81 57.79
C GLU A 326 -43.87 -10.13 56.42
N GLN A 327 -44.75 -9.18 56.10
CA GLN A 327 -44.65 -8.41 54.87
C GLN A 327 -43.35 -7.59 54.83
N GLY A 328 -42.99 -6.94 55.94
CA GLY A 328 -41.73 -6.20 56.08
C GLY A 328 -40.50 -7.08 55.89
N TYR A 329 -40.53 -8.29 56.44
CA TYR A 329 -39.48 -9.29 56.27
C TYR A 329 -39.30 -9.69 54.79
N HIS A 330 -40.40 -9.97 54.08
CA HIS A 330 -40.36 -10.29 52.65
C HIS A 330 -39.81 -9.15 51.78
N VAL A 331 -40.25 -7.91 52.02
CA VAL A 331 -39.79 -6.73 51.27
C VAL A 331 -38.30 -6.48 51.51
N ALA A 332 -37.86 -6.54 52.77
CA ALA A 332 -36.45 -6.40 53.12
C ALA A 332 -35.61 -7.50 52.46
N GLY A 333 -36.05 -8.76 52.50
CA GLY A 333 -35.35 -9.87 51.87
C GLY A 333 -35.15 -9.68 50.36
N THR A 334 -36.21 -9.24 49.68
CA THR A 334 -36.15 -8.93 48.24
C THR A 334 -35.19 -7.77 47.95
N ALA A 335 -35.19 -6.72 48.78
CA ALA A 335 -34.25 -5.61 48.64
C ALA A 335 -32.78 -6.06 48.78
N GLY A 336 -32.50 -6.98 49.71
CA GLY A 336 -31.17 -7.57 49.89
C GLY A 336 -30.68 -8.36 48.68
N GLU A 337 -31.57 -9.15 48.07
CA GLU A 337 -31.24 -9.88 46.83
C GLU A 337 -30.93 -8.92 45.67
N ARG A 338 -31.68 -7.81 45.53
CA ARG A 338 -31.42 -6.78 44.52
C ARG A 338 -30.08 -6.08 44.73
N LEU A 339 -29.73 -5.76 45.98
CA LEU A 339 -28.42 -5.17 46.30
C LEU A 339 -27.27 -6.12 45.95
N ARG A 340 -27.41 -7.41 46.23
CA ARG A 340 -26.42 -8.42 45.81
C ARG A 340 -26.26 -8.48 44.30
N GLN A 341 -27.38 -8.42 43.56
CA GLN A 341 -27.36 -8.37 42.10
C GLN A 341 -26.65 -7.13 41.57
N ILE A 342 -26.88 -5.95 42.18
CA ILE A 342 -26.17 -4.70 41.83
C ILE A 342 -24.68 -4.85 42.11
N GLY A 343 -24.29 -5.47 43.23
CA GLY A 343 -22.89 -5.76 43.54
C GLY A 343 -22.21 -6.59 42.44
N MET A 344 -22.81 -7.71 42.03
CA MET A 344 -22.27 -8.55 40.95
C MET A 344 -22.14 -7.79 39.62
N LEU A 345 -23.16 -7.01 39.24
CA LEU A 345 -23.13 -6.19 38.02
C LEU A 345 -22.06 -5.10 38.09
N SER A 346 -21.86 -4.49 39.25
CA SER A 346 -20.84 -3.47 39.49
C SER A 346 -19.44 -4.07 39.39
N GLN A 347 -19.22 -5.27 39.92
CA GLN A 347 -17.96 -6.00 39.77
C GLN A 347 -17.66 -6.33 38.29
N GLN A 348 -18.66 -6.82 37.55
CA GLN A 348 -18.50 -7.10 36.12
C GLN A 348 -18.21 -5.82 35.33
N SER A 349 -18.85 -4.70 35.69
CA SER A 349 -18.63 -3.39 35.06
C SER A 349 -17.21 -2.89 35.29
N ALA A 350 -16.66 -3.07 36.51
CA ALA A 350 -15.28 -2.73 36.82
C ALA A 350 -14.28 -3.57 36.00
N GLN A 351 -14.54 -4.86 35.81
CA GLN A 351 -13.70 -5.73 34.98
C GLN A 351 -13.72 -5.31 33.50
N LEU A 352 -14.89 -5.04 32.94
CA LEU A 352 -15.02 -4.58 31.55
C LEU A 352 -14.30 -3.24 31.33
N ALA A 353 -14.38 -2.34 32.30
CA ALA A 353 -13.67 -1.07 32.25
C ALA A 353 -12.14 -1.26 32.25
N ASP A 354 -11.61 -2.20 33.03
CA ASP A 354 -10.18 -2.55 33.02
C ASP A 354 -9.75 -3.16 31.67
N GLU A 355 -10.56 -4.06 31.10
CA GLU A 355 -10.31 -4.63 29.76
C GLU A 355 -10.28 -3.54 28.67
N ILE A 356 -11.17 -2.54 28.74
CA ILE A 356 -11.15 -1.38 27.83
C ILE A 356 -9.87 -0.55 28.04
N ALA A 357 -9.44 -0.32 29.28
CA ALA A 357 -8.21 0.42 29.58
C ALA A 357 -6.97 -0.30 28.99
N GLN A 358 -6.90 -1.63 29.10
CA GLN A 358 -5.83 -2.42 28.49
C GLN A 358 -5.87 -2.39 26.95
N ALA A 359 -7.06 -2.53 26.35
CA ALA A 359 -7.25 -2.49 24.90
C ALA A 359 -6.88 -1.12 24.31
N THR A 360 -7.24 -0.03 25.00
CA THR A 360 -6.87 1.34 24.58
C THR A 360 -5.37 1.56 24.65
N GLN A 361 -4.68 1.02 25.66
CA GLN A 361 -3.21 1.07 25.74
C GLN A 361 -2.54 0.38 24.54
N ALA A 362 -3.05 -0.78 24.11
CA ALA A 362 -2.57 -1.47 22.91
C ALA A 362 -2.87 -0.66 21.64
N GLN A 363 -4.03 -0.02 21.53
CA GLN A 363 -4.37 0.85 20.40
C GLN A 363 -3.43 2.06 20.29
N VAL A 364 -2.99 2.66 21.40
CA VAL A 364 -2.01 3.76 21.36
C VAL A 364 -0.74 3.34 20.62
N GLN A 365 -0.20 2.15 20.92
CA GLN A 365 1.01 1.64 20.26
C GLN A 365 0.78 1.44 18.75
N GLY A 366 -0.37 0.90 18.35
CA GLY A 366 -0.72 0.73 16.94
C GLY A 366 -0.83 2.06 16.19
N VAL A 367 -1.43 3.08 16.81
CA VAL A 367 -1.57 4.41 16.22
C VAL A 367 -0.23 5.15 16.14
N GLU A 368 0.66 4.96 17.11
CA GLU A 368 2.03 5.48 17.03
C GLU A 368 2.82 4.88 15.86
N GLN A 369 2.70 3.57 15.64
CA GLN A 369 3.29 2.90 14.47
C GLN A 369 2.71 3.43 13.16
N MET A 370 1.40 3.66 13.09
CA MET A 370 0.77 4.32 11.93
C MET A 370 1.35 5.72 11.71
N GLY A 371 1.56 6.50 12.77
CA GLY A 371 2.18 7.82 12.67
C GLY A 371 3.58 7.77 12.04
N VAL A 372 4.41 6.80 12.43
CA VAL A 372 5.74 6.58 11.84
C VAL A 372 5.63 6.18 10.36
N ALA A 373 4.71 5.27 10.02
CA ALA A 373 4.50 4.84 8.64
C ALA A 373 4.07 6.01 7.74
N VAL A 374 3.15 6.85 8.20
CA VAL A 374 2.68 8.04 7.47
C VAL A 374 3.81 9.06 7.28
N GLN A 375 4.66 9.27 8.29
CA GLN A 375 5.83 10.13 8.18
C GLN A 375 6.84 9.59 7.16
N SER A 376 7.01 8.27 7.09
CA SER A 376 7.84 7.61 6.07
C SER A 376 7.28 7.85 4.66
N ILE A 377 5.97 7.66 4.46
CA ILE A 377 5.29 7.93 3.18
C ILE A 377 5.49 9.39 2.75
N ALA A 378 5.30 10.35 3.66
CA ALA A 378 5.53 11.77 3.38
C ALA A 378 6.98 12.06 2.98
N THR A 379 7.94 11.33 3.55
CA THR A 379 9.37 11.46 3.22
C THR A 379 9.67 10.89 1.85
N VAL A 380 9.16 9.71 1.53
CA VAL A 380 9.27 9.09 0.20
C VAL A 380 8.65 9.99 -0.86
N ALA A 381 7.47 10.56 -0.60
CA ALA A 381 6.82 11.49 -1.53
C ALA A 381 7.70 12.72 -1.84
N ARG A 382 8.31 13.35 -0.82
CA ARG A 382 9.27 14.45 -1.03
C ARG A 382 10.53 14.02 -1.78
N GLN A 383 11.05 12.83 -1.50
CA GLN A 383 12.21 12.30 -2.21
C GLN A 383 11.90 12.00 -3.68
N SER A 384 10.70 11.49 -3.97
CA SER A 384 10.19 11.31 -5.33
C SER A 384 10.12 12.63 -6.08
N GLN A 385 9.66 13.72 -5.47
CA GLN A 385 9.66 15.05 -6.09
C GLN A 385 11.08 15.50 -6.49
N SER A 386 12.07 15.31 -5.61
CA SER A 386 13.46 15.62 -5.91
C SER A 386 14.02 14.75 -7.04
N SER A 387 13.69 13.46 -7.05
CA SER A 387 14.16 12.50 -8.06
C SER A 387 13.55 12.79 -9.43
N VAL A 388 12.28 13.19 -9.44
CA VAL A 388 11.55 13.65 -10.63
C VAL A 388 12.18 14.89 -11.23
N GLU A 389 12.56 15.86 -10.41
CA GLU A 389 13.22 17.08 -10.91
C GLU A 389 14.56 16.75 -11.57
N GLN A 390 15.34 15.83 -10.98
CA GLN A 390 16.58 15.36 -11.60
C GLN A 390 16.32 14.60 -12.91
N GLY A 391 15.33 13.70 -12.92
CA GLY A 391 14.92 12.98 -14.13
C GLY A 391 14.46 13.90 -15.25
N ARG A 392 13.71 14.96 -14.92
CA ARG A 392 13.27 16.00 -15.84
C ARG A 392 14.46 16.73 -16.47
N GLN A 393 15.46 17.11 -15.65
CA GLN A 393 16.69 17.74 -16.16
C GLN A 393 17.47 16.82 -17.10
N THR A 394 17.62 15.55 -16.74
CA THR A 394 18.28 14.56 -17.60
C THR A 394 17.53 14.36 -18.92
N ALA A 395 16.20 14.26 -18.89
CA ALA A 395 15.40 14.13 -20.10
C ALA A 395 15.54 15.36 -21.02
N GLN A 396 15.55 16.58 -20.46
CA GLN A 396 15.79 17.80 -21.24
C GLN A 396 17.19 17.82 -21.89
N GLN A 397 18.22 17.36 -21.17
CA GLN A 397 19.58 17.27 -21.70
C GLN A 397 19.68 16.25 -22.85
N LEU A 398 19.01 15.10 -22.72
CA LEU A 398 18.99 14.06 -23.75
C LEU A 398 18.21 14.51 -25.00
N GLU A 399 17.09 15.23 -24.81
CA GLU A 399 16.33 15.83 -25.90
C GLU A 399 17.19 16.83 -26.68
N GLN A 400 17.88 17.74 -25.98
CA GLN A 400 18.81 18.69 -26.60
C GLN A 400 19.96 18.01 -27.34
N LEU A 401 20.59 17.00 -26.73
CA LEU A 401 21.69 16.25 -27.34
C LEU A 401 21.24 15.51 -28.61
N ALA A 402 20.03 14.93 -28.59
CA ALA A 402 19.45 14.27 -29.76
C ALA A 402 19.15 15.27 -30.90
N GLU A 403 18.62 16.45 -30.57
CA GLU A 403 18.42 17.53 -31.56
C GLU A 403 19.74 18.03 -32.15
N GLU A 404 20.77 18.22 -31.34
CA GLU A 404 22.11 18.62 -31.80
C GLU A 404 22.77 17.55 -32.70
N LEU A 405 22.64 16.27 -32.32
CA LEU A 405 23.08 15.15 -33.15
C LEU A 405 22.34 15.13 -34.49
N ASN A 406 21.01 15.27 -34.47
CA ASN A 406 20.21 15.24 -35.69
C ASN A 406 20.57 16.41 -36.62
N ARG A 407 20.77 17.63 -36.07
CA ARG A 407 21.25 18.80 -36.83
C ARG A 407 22.65 18.59 -37.40
N SER A 408 23.53 17.90 -36.67
CA SER A 408 24.88 17.56 -37.16
C SER A 408 24.83 16.55 -38.31
N LEU A 409 23.83 15.66 -38.30
CA LEU A 409 23.59 14.67 -39.34
C LEU A 409 22.91 15.25 -40.59
N GLU A 410 22.14 16.33 -40.48
CA GLU A 410 21.48 17.02 -41.61
C GLU A 410 22.45 17.49 -42.70
N ARG A 411 23.74 17.67 -42.36
CA ARG A 411 24.79 18.00 -43.32
C ARG A 411 25.05 16.85 -44.32
N PHE A 412 24.78 15.60 -43.93
CA PHE A 412 25.07 14.43 -44.76
C PHE A 412 23.81 13.99 -45.51
N GLN A 413 23.91 13.86 -46.84
CA GLN A 413 22.86 13.24 -47.65
C GLN A 413 23.08 11.73 -47.63
N LEU A 414 22.18 11.02 -46.94
CA LEU A 414 22.26 9.57 -46.81
C LEU A 414 21.51 8.91 -47.98
N PRO A 415 22.03 7.80 -48.53
CA PRO A 415 21.31 7.01 -49.52
C PRO A 415 20.00 6.46 -48.92
N ALA A 416 18.95 6.37 -49.73
CA ALA A 416 17.60 5.93 -49.30
C ALA A 416 17.61 4.61 -48.52
#